data_AF-A0A7J2HMU6-F1
#
_entry.id   AF-A0A7J2HMU6-F1
#
_cell.length_a   1.000
_cell.length_b   1.000
_cell.length_c   1.000
_cell.angle_alpha   90.00
_cell.angle_beta   90.00
_cell.angle_gamma   90.00
#
_symmetry.space_group_name_H-M   'P 1'
#
loop_
_entity.id
_entity.type
_entity.pdbx_description
1 polymer ?
#
loop_
_entity_poly.entity_id
_entity_poly.type
_entity_poly.pdbx_seq_one_letter_code
_entity_poly.pdbx_strand_id
1 'polypeptide(L)'
;MGLYDRFFVKARCPRCGKEEVFEFQTKVFDPALRTWKEGENFVHPDIVIVEGKIKDCIAIHHDCPNPSDEDEKYTPFCGDIIIKNGKVVGVENIREV
;
A
#
# COMPACT_ATOMS: atom_id res chain seq x y z
N MET A 1 9.63 -13.19 10.88
CA MET A 1 9.17 -12.04 10.06
C MET A 1 8.18 -12.61 9.06
N GLY A 2 6.93 -12.14 9.08
CA GLY A 2 5.85 -12.68 8.24
C GLY A 2 6.04 -12.31 6.77
N LEU A 3 5.48 -13.13 5.88
CA LEU A 3 5.38 -12.81 4.46
C LEU A 3 4.08 -12.01 4.28
N TYR A 4 4.14 -10.87 3.60
CA TYR A 4 3.02 -9.95 3.40
C TYR A 4 2.74 -9.76 1.91
N ASP A 5 1.47 -9.62 1.56
CA ASP A 5 1.03 -9.24 0.22
C ASP A 5 1.44 -7.80 -0.09
N ARG A 6 1.93 -7.56 -1.31
CA ARG A 6 2.50 -6.27 -1.74
C ARG A 6 1.71 -5.63 -2.87
N PHE A 7 1.49 -4.32 -2.76
CA PHE A 7 0.78 -3.51 -3.76
C PHE A 7 1.66 -2.31 -4.14
N PHE A 8 2.00 -2.19 -5.41
CA PHE A 8 2.76 -1.06 -5.95
C PHE A 8 1.79 -0.10 -6.62
N VAL A 9 1.45 0.98 -5.91
CA VAL A 9 0.46 1.97 -6.35
C VAL A 9 1.00 3.38 -6.17
N LYS A 10 0.53 4.31 -7.01
CA LYS A 10 0.93 5.71 -6.90
C LYS A 10 0.24 6.33 -5.70
N ALA A 11 1.01 6.97 -4.81
CA ALA A 11 0.47 7.62 -3.62
C ALA A 11 1.21 8.92 -3.32
N ARG A 12 0.61 9.75 -2.47
CA ARG A 12 1.20 10.98 -1.98
C ARG A 12 1.57 10.83 -0.50
N CYS A 13 2.83 11.04 -0.17
CA CYS A 13 3.29 11.02 1.22
C CYS A 13 2.52 12.08 2.04
N PRO A 14 1.90 11.72 3.18
CA PRO A 14 1.09 12.67 3.96
C PRO A 14 1.92 13.77 4.61
N ARG A 15 3.23 13.59 4.76
CA ARG A 15 4.14 14.50 5.46
C ARG A 15 4.82 15.53 4.57
N CYS A 16 5.51 15.06 3.53
CA CYS A 16 6.24 15.94 2.59
C CYS A 16 5.43 16.25 1.32
N GLY A 17 4.31 15.56 1.10
CA GLY A 17 3.47 15.76 -0.07
C GLY A 17 4.05 15.25 -1.39
N LYS A 18 5.21 14.56 -1.37
CA LYS A 18 5.82 13.94 -2.56
C LYS A 18 4.97 12.80 -3.08
N GLU A 19 4.83 12.72 -4.40
CA GLU A 19 4.06 11.69 -5.09
C GLU A 19 4.99 10.73 -5.82
N GLU A 20 4.89 9.45 -5.52
CA GLU A 20 5.69 8.37 -6.12
C GLU A 20 4.95 7.02 -6.02
N VAL A 21 5.54 5.96 -6.58
CA VAL A 21 5.00 4.60 -6.44
C VAL A 21 5.54 4.00 -5.16
N PHE A 22 4.65 3.69 -4.24
CA PHE A 22 5.00 3.09 -2.95
C PHE A 22 4.63 1.62 -2.91
N GLU A 23 5.42 0.84 -2.16
CA GLU A 23 5.07 -0.52 -1.77
C GLU A 23 4.16 -0.47 -0.54
N PHE A 24 2.90 -0.85 -0.72
CA PHE A 24 1.94 -1.06 0.36
C PHE A 24 1.87 -2.54 0.72
N GLN A 25 1.92 -2.83 2.02
CA GLN A 25 1.88 -4.18 2.58
C GLN A 25 0.65 -4.38 3.45
N THR A 26 -0.05 -5.50 3.30
CA THR A 26 -1.15 -5.85 4.21
C THR A 26 -0.60 -6.24 5.58
N LYS A 27 -1.33 -5.90 6.65
CA LYS A 27 -0.97 -6.34 8.01
C LYS A 27 -1.26 -7.83 8.25
N VAL A 28 -2.31 -8.35 7.63
CA VAL A 28 -2.85 -9.69 7.90
C VAL A 28 -3.61 -10.17 6.66
N PHE A 29 -2.96 -10.87 5.75
CA PHE A 29 -3.60 -11.82 4.83
C PHE A 29 -2.49 -12.73 4.32
N ASP A 30 -2.41 -13.94 4.88
CA ASP A 30 -1.66 -15.12 4.37
C ASP A 30 -0.13 -14.95 4.12
N PRO A 31 0.75 -15.88 4.54
CA PRO A 31 2.18 -15.86 4.18
C PRO A 31 2.50 -16.06 2.67
N ALA A 32 1.64 -15.63 1.76
CA ALA A 32 1.91 -15.65 0.32
C ALA A 32 2.57 -14.33 -0.11
N LEU A 33 3.73 -14.39 -0.77
CA LEU A 33 4.40 -13.21 -1.34
C LEU A 33 3.75 -12.76 -2.65
N ARG A 34 2.46 -12.43 -2.67
CA ARG A 34 1.86 -11.91 -3.90
C ARG A 34 2.18 -10.45 -4.09
N THR A 35 2.13 -10.03 -5.35
CA THR A 35 2.54 -8.70 -5.75
C THR A 35 1.62 -8.25 -6.86
N TRP A 36 1.00 -7.09 -6.65
CA TRP A 36 0.16 -6.44 -7.65
C TRP A 36 0.64 -5.01 -7.89
N LYS A 37 0.47 -4.55 -9.12
CA LYS A 37 0.67 -3.17 -9.54
C LYS A 37 -0.66 -2.52 -9.88
N GLU A 38 -0.70 -1.20 -9.84
CA GLU A 38 -1.83 -0.43 -10.37
C GLU A 38 -2.15 -0.85 -11.83
N GLY A 39 -3.43 -1.14 -12.09
CA GLY A 39 -3.96 -1.65 -13.35
C GLY A 39 -4.01 -3.18 -13.47
N GLU A 40 -3.34 -3.93 -12.60
CA GLU A 40 -3.33 -5.40 -12.64
C GLU A 40 -4.60 -6.01 -12.05
N ASN A 41 -4.94 -7.20 -12.55
CA ASN A 41 -6.04 -7.99 -12.00
C ASN A 41 -5.67 -8.50 -10.60
N PHE A 42 -6.56 -8.30 -9.64
CA PHE A 42 -6.50 -8.89 -8.32
C PHE A 42 -6.90 -10.37 -8.40
N VAL A 43 -5.90 -11.24 -8.33
CA VAL A 43 -6.07 -12.70 -8.40
C VAL A 43 -5.57 -13.32 -7.10
N HIS A 44 -6.51 -13.75 -6.25
CA HIS A 44 -6.24 -14.47 -5.00
C HIS A 44 -7.01 -15.81 -5.04
N PRO A 45 -6.42 -16.95 -4.65
CA PRO A 45 -7.05 -18.27 -4.75
C PRO A 45 -8.30 -18.40 -3.89
N ASP A 46 -8.29 -17.82 -2.69
CA ASP A 46 -9.41 -17.93 -1.74
C ASP A 46 -10.38 -16.75 -1.75
N ILE A 47 -10.04 -15.66 -2.44
CA ILE A 47 -10.78 -14.39 -2.34
C ILE A 47 -10.91 -13.78 -3.72
N VAL A 48 -12.14 -13.45 -4.12
CA VAL A 48 -12.42 -12.67 -5.32
C VAL A 48 -13.04 -11.35 -4.90
N ILE A 49 -12.32 -10.26 -5.14
CA ILE A 49 -12.84 -8.89 -4.93
C ILE A 49 -13.14 -8.31 -6.30
N VAL A 50 -14.43 -8.18 -6.64
CA VAL A 50 -14.85 -7.54 -7.90
C VAL A 50 -14.90 -6.02 -7.72
N GLU A 51 -15.48 -5.56 -6.61
CA GLU A 51 -15.53 -4.16 -6.18
C GLU A 51 -15.25 -4.11 -4.67
N GLY A 52 -14.28 -3.32 -4.23
CA GLY A 52 -13.99 -3.20 -2.80
C GLY A 52 -12.68 -2.50 -2.49
N LYS A 53 -12.24 -2.65 -1.24
CA LYS A 53 -10.96 -2.11 -0.77
C LYS A 53 -10.28 -3.00 0.26
N ILE A 54 -8.96 -3.00 0.23
CA ILE A 54 -8.10 -3.62 1.26
C ILE A 54 -7.62 -2.50 2.18
N LYS A 55 -8.16 -2.47 3.40
CA LYS A 55 -7.92 -1.38 4.35
C LYS A 55 -6.56 -1.50 5.03
N ASP A 56 -6.06 -0.36 5.48
CA ASP A 56 -4.94 -0.26 6.42
C ASP A 56 -3.64 -0.93 5.95
N CYS A 57 -3.38 -0.89 4.64
CA CYS A 57 -2.11 -1.33 4.08
C CYS A 57 -1.03 -0.30 4.44
N ILE A 58 0.16 -0.75 4.85
CA ILE A 58 1.26 0.12 5.29
C ILE A 58 2.26 0.32 4.16
N ALA A 59 2.70 1.56 3.97
CA ALA A 59 3.85 1.91 3.14
C ALA A 59 4.90 2.67 3.96
N ILE A 60 6.15 2.64 3.49
CA ILE A 60 7.27 3.37 4.08
C ILE A 60 7.85 4.29 3.01
N HIS A 61 7.89 5.60 3.28
CA HIS A 61 8.64 6.55 2.46
C HIS A 61 10.03 6.74 3.04
N HIS A 62 11.03 6.15 2.40
CA HIS A 62 12.44 6.38 2.71
C HIS A 62 12.89 7.75 2.19
N ASP A 63 13.87 8.36 2.88
CA ASP A 63 14.42 9.67 2.53
C ASP A 63 13.37 10.79 2.48
N CYS A 64 12.38 10.73 3.37
CA CYS A 64 11.33 11.73 3.45
C CYS A 64 11.95 13.09 3.85
N PRO A 65 11.71 14.19 3.10
CA PRO A 65 12.20 15.52 3.46
C PRO A 65 11.62 16.07 4.77
N ASN A 66 10.54 15.47 5.27
CA ASN A 66 9.89 15.79 6.53
C ASN A 66 9.54 14.47 7.26
N PRO A 67 10.55 13.71 7.72
CA PRO A 67 10.35 12.37 8.22
C PRO A 67 9.56 12.37 9.53
N SER A 68 8.96 11.24 9.89
CA SER A 68 8.38 11.07 11.23
C SER A 68 9.46 10.63 12.22
N ASP A 69 10.44 9.88 11.73
CA ASP A 69 11.65 9.47 12.44
C ASP A 69 12.86 10.21 11.85
N GLU A 70 13.40 11.19 12.57
CA GLU A 70 14.50 12.02 12.10
C GLU A 70 15.84 11.25 12.04
N ASP A 71 16.01 10.22 12.86
CA ASP A 71 17.24 9.42 12.93
C ASP A 71 17.36 8.50 11.71
N GLU A 72 16.25 7.85 11.32
CA GLU A 72 16.22 6.90 10.20
C GLU A 72 15.68 7.51 8.89
N LYS A 73 15.25 8.77 8.90
CA LYS A 73 14.77 9.55 7.73
C LYS A 73 13.64 8.88 6.94
N TYR A 74 12.75 8.17 7.61
CA TYR A 74 11.57 7.59 6.96
C TYR A 74 10.25 8.08 7.58
N THR A 75 9.17 7.87 6.82
CA THR A 75 7.80 8.07 7.28
C THR A 75 6.97 6.83 6.95
N PRO A 76 6.49 6.07 7.95
CA PRO A 76 5.46 5.08 7.74
C PRO A 76 4.10 5.76 7.60
N PHE A 77 3.27 5.27 6.70
CA PHE A 77 1.91 5.74 6.50
C PHE A 77 1.03 4.58 6.04
N CYS A 78 -0.29 4.72 6.18
CA CYS A 78 -1.24 3.71 5.71
C CYS A 78 -2.20 4.27 4.67
N GLY A 79 -2.74 3.38 3.85
CA GLY A 79 -3.76 3.68 2.85
C GLY A 79 -4.62 2.45 2.55
N ASP A 80 -5.80 2.70 1.97
CA ASP A 80 -6.73 1.66 1.54
C ASP A 80 -6.53 1.39 0.04
N ILE A 81 -6.13 0.18 -0.34
CA ILE A 81 -5.99 -0.21 -1.75
C ILE A 81 -7.37 -0.39 -2.36
N ILE A 82 -7.63 0.28 -3.48
CA ILE A 82 -8.93 0.24 -4.17
C ILE A 82 -8.88 -0.85 -5.24
N ILE A 83 -9.90 -1.70 -5.25
CA ILE A 83 -10.12 -2.71 -6.29
C ILE A 83 -11.44 -2.43 -7.00
N LYS A 84 -11.39 -2.25 -8.32
CA LYS A 84 -12.55 -2.06 -9.21
C LYS A 84 -12.47 -2.95 -10.42
N ASN A 85 -13.59 -3.57 -10.80
CA ASN A 85 -13.67 -4.59 -11.84
C ASN A 85 -12.59 -5.68 -11.68
N GLY A 86 -12.31 -6.06 -10.43
CA GLY A 86 -11.25 -7.02 -10.11
C GLY A 86 -9.84 -6.53 -10.40
N LYS A 87 -9.61 -5.21 -10.52
CA LYS A 87 -8.29 -4.62 -10.74
C LYS A 87 -7.88 -3.68 -9.63
N VAL A 88 -6.59 -3.68 -9.27
CA VAL A 88 -6.02 -2.66 -8.40
C VAL A 88 -6.02 -1.34 -9.17
N VAL A 89 -6.71 -0.32 -8.67
CA VAL A 89 -6.86 0.98 -9.38
C VAL A 89 -6.22 2.16 -8.65
N GLY A 90 -5.69 1.95 -7.44
CA GLY A 90 -4.96 2.97 -6.69
C GLY A 90 -5.14 2.81 -5.18
N VAL A 91 -4.98 3.93 -4.47
CA VAL A 91 -5.07 4.00 -3.00
C VAL A 91 -5.85 5.25 -2.55
N GLU A 92 -6.62 5.12 -1.47
CA GLU A 92 -7.31 6.24 -0.80
C GLU A 92 -7.03 6.25 0.72
N ASN A 93 -7.59 7.24 1.42
CA ASN A 93 -7.51 7.37 2.88
C ASN A 93 -6.08 7.33 3.43
N ILE A 94 -5.14 7.95 2.68
CA ILE A 94 -3.73 8.05 3.06
C ILE A 94 -3.60 8.87 4.34
N ARG A 95 -2.95 8.30 5.35
CA ARG A 95 -2.73 8.94 6.66
C ARG A 95 -1.50 8.37 7.35
N GLU A 96 -0.94 9.15 8.29
CA GLU A 96 0.17 8.71 9.14
C GLU A 96 -0.26 7.54 10.05
N VAL A 97 0.71 6.68 10.42
CA VAL A 97 0.51 5.53 11.34
C VAL A 97 0.74 5.97 12.78
#